data_AF-A0A536UU51-F1
#
_entry.id   AF-A0A536UU51-F1
#
_cell.length_a   1.000
_cell.length_b   1.000
_cell.length_c   1.000
_cell.angle_alpha   90.00
_cell.angle_beta   90.00
_cell.angle_gamma   90.00
#
_symmetry.space_group_name_H-M   'P 1'
#
loop_
_entity.id
_entity.type
_entity.pdbx_description
1 polymer ?
#
loop_
_entity_poly.entity_id
_entity_poly.type
_entity_poly.pdbx_seq_one_letter_code
_entity_poly.pdbx_strand_id
1 'polypeptide(L)'
;MADAADARAGSATRCGIDTVEIARIERLLNESDAASLARIFSAQELSDAGDGPGRAASLAARFAAKEACVKLFPRELSLGTIEPAEFSVVSDGYGAPAVVCGDKAQALLARHRIRSIAISLSHDRTSASAVTLALPAETHASLAGKLLYRALPFRRGVVLENLRRVFGFAVPESEIERLAKAHYAHVGRLFVEFLRFRWLSMARKKAIVRVENVDVLARALGLGRGVLVLTGHFGNFEVSTVAGLAHFPEMHGRIHFVRRAIKPQWLDALVTRRFRDAGFGVLGKRGSLDAILARLAAGDMVVFPFDQHASPPDGIEVEFF
;
A
#
# COMPACT_ATOMS: atom_id res chain seq x y z
N MET A 1 -15.25 1.35 32.55
CA MET A 1 -14.01 1.73 31.82
C MET A 1 -14.11 1.50 30.30
N ALA A 2 -15.31 1.51 29.70
CA ALA A 2 -15.50 1.29 28.27
C ALA A 2 -15.82 2.58 27.47
N ASP A 3 -15.72 3.76 28.09
CA ASP A 3 -16.36 4.99 27.58
C ASP A 3 -15.38 6.08 27.08
N ALA A 4 -14.07 5.80 27.10
CA ALA A 4 -13.05 6.73 26.58
C ALA A 4 -12.52 6.36 25.18
N ALA A 5 -12.81 5.15 24.71
CA ALA A 5 -12.38 4.68 23.38
C ALA A 5 -13.35 5.14 22.27
N ASP A 6 -14.64 5.22 22.56
CA ASP A 6 -15.67 5.56 21.57
C ASP A 6 -15.66 7.06 21.19
N ALA A 7 -15.20 7.92 22.10
CA ALA A 7 -15.03 9.36 21.85
C ALA A 7 -13.87 9.70 20.88
N ARG A 8 -12.97 8.76 20.57
CA ARG A 8 -11.79 9.00 19.70
C ARG A 8 -12.06 8.77 18.21
N ALA A 9 -13.16 8.11 17.85
CA ALA A 9 -13.51 7.83 16.45
C ALA A 9 -14.39 8.94 15.83
N GLY A 10 -14.38 10.15 16.43
CA GLY A 10 -14.84 11.34 15.72
C GLY A 10 -13.92 11.59 14.51
N SER A 11 -14.49 12.18 13.46
CA SER A 11 -13.80 12.74 12.29
C SER A 11 -12.85 13.89 12.67
N ALA A 12 -11.99 13.69 13.66
CA ALA A 12 -11.05 14.68 14.14
C ALA A 12 -9.91 14.76 13.12
N THR A 13 -10.00 15.78 12.26
CA THR A 13 -8.88 16.28 11.46
C THR A 13 -7.67 16.40 12.37
N ARG A 14 -6.63 15.59 12.12
CA ARG A 14 -5.38 15.67 12.89
C ARG A 14 -4.66 16.94 12.49
N CYS A 15 -4.06 17.61 13.47
CA CYS A 15 -3.20 18.75 13.23
C CYS A 15 -1.80 18.48 13.78
N GLY A 16 -0.81 19.07 13.11
CA GLY A 16 0.57 19.09 13.53
C GLY A 16 1.09 20.51 13.41
N ILE A 17 1.95 20.93 14.34
CA ILE A 17 2.62 22.22 14.30
C ILE A 17 4.04 22.06 14.82
N ASP A 18 4.98 22.79 14.23
CA ASP A 18 6.33 22.89 14.75
C ASP A 18 6.93 24.27 14.47
N THR A 19 7.94 24.63 15.26
CA THR A 19 8.68 25.89 15.14
C THR A 19 10.17 25.61 15.31
N VAL A 20 10.98 26.13 14.39
CA VAL A 20 12.41 25.92 14.30
C VAL A 20 13.11 27.28 14.31
N GLU A 21 14.19 27.40 15.09
CA GLU A 21 15.07 28.57 15.05
C GLU A 21 15.85 28.62 13.74
N ILE A 22 15.82 29.76 13.04
CA ILE A 22 16.54 29.93 11.76
C ILE A 22 18.05 29.77 11.97
N ALA A 23 18.59 30.31 13.07
CA ALA A 23 20.00 30.20 13.44
C ALA A 23 20.46 28.74 13.66
N ARG A 24 19.54 27.81 13.98
CA ARG A 24 19.86 26.37 14.06
C ARG A 24 20.14 25.80 12.67
N ILE A 25 19.35 26.21 11.67
CA ILE A 25 19.53 25.77 10.28
C ILE A 25 20.74 26.45 9.63
N GLU A 26 21.03 27.71 9.96
CA GLU A 26 22.27 28.37 9.51
C GLU A 26 23.51 27.61 9.98
N ARG A 27 23.57 27.22 11.26
CA ARG A 27 24.66 26.38 11.78
C ARG A 27 24.72 25.04 11.06
N LEU A 28 23.58 24.37 10.87
CA LEU A 28 23.50 23.11 10.14
C LEU A 28 24.09 23.22 8.73
N LEU A 29 23.76 24.29 7.99
CA LEU A 29 24.27 24.54 6.65
C LEU A 29 25.77 24.80 6.61
N ASN A 30 26.32 25.46 7.63
CA ASN A 30 27.75 25.77 7.71
C ASN A 30 28.59 24.55 8.15
N GLU A 31 28.03 23.67 8.96
CA GLU A 31 28.75 22.53 9.57
C GLU A 31 28.57 21.21 8.82
N SER A 32 27.54 21.10 7.95
CA SER A 32 27.20 19.86 7.27
C SER A 32 27.72 19.80 5.83
N ASP A 33 28.17 18.63 5.41
CA ASP A 33 28.45 18.35 4.00
C ASP A 33 27.15 18.08 3.20
N ALA A 34 27.27 18.05 1.88
CA ALA A 34 26.14 17.80 0.99
C ALA A 34 25.45 16.45 1.25
N ALA A 35 26.22 15.42 1.63
CA ALA A 35 25.68 14.10 1.95
C ALA A 35 24.82 14.11 3.22
N SER A 36 25.21 14.89 4.24
CA SER A 36 24.43 15.05 5.46
C SER A 36 23.17 15.86 5.25
N LEU A 37 23.23 16.93 4.45
CA LEU A 37 22.05 17.69 4.07
C LEU A 37 21.06 16.87 3.25
N ALA A 38 21.54 16.00 2.36
CA ALA A 38 20.69 15.11 1.55
C ALA A 38 19.94 14.04 2.38
N ARG A 39 20.35 13.79 3.63
CA ARG A 39 19.59 12.94 4.58
C ARG A 39 18.42 13.67 5.22
N ILE A 40 18.47 15.00 5.23
CA ILE A 40 17.48 15.86 5.89
C ILE A 40 16.54 16.50 4.86
N PHE A 41 17.06 16.96 3.73
CA PHE A 41 16.32 17.66 2.69
C PHE A 41 16.45 16.91 1.36
N SER A 42 15.34 16.82 0.64
CA SER A 42 15.33 16.34 -0.73
C SER A 42 16.06 17.31 -1.67
N ALA A 43 16.50 16.81 -2.83
CA ALA A 43 17.12 17.64 -3.85
C ALA A 43 16.22 18.81 -4.29
N GLN A 44 14.90 18.58 -4.37
CA GLN A 44 13.94 19.63 -4.71
C GLN A 44 13.86 20.70 -3.61
N GLU A 45 13.85 20.33 -2.33
CA GLU A 45 13.84 21.29 -1.22
C GLU A 45 15.08 22.19 -1.21
N LEU A 46 16.26 21.61 -1.48
CA LEU A 46 17.51 22.34 -1.57
C LEU A 46 17.54 23.29 -2.78
N SER A 47 16.92 22.89 -3.89
CA SER A 47 16.76 23.72 -5.09
C SER A 47 15.77 24.87 -4.86
N ASP A 48 14.59 24.57 -4.31
CA ASP A 48 13.54 25.56 -4.02
C ASP A 48 14.01 26.64 -3.04
N ALA A 49 14.90 26.28 -2.11
CA ALA A 49 15.44 27.23 -1.14
C ALA A 49 16.40 28.26 -1.76
N GLY A 50 17.00 27.95 -2.92
CA GLY A 50 17.99 28.78 -3.61
C GLY A 50 19.24 29.09 -2.77
N ASP A 51 20.20 29.82 -3.32
CA ASP A 51 21.48 30.12 -2.64
C ASP A 51 21.56 31.54 -2.06
N GLY A 52 20.42 32.24 -2.00
CA GLY A 52 20.34 33.63 -1.55
C GLY A 52 20.19 33.78 -0.02
N PRO A 53 20.09 35.04 0.46
CA PRO A 53 19.98 35.36 1.90
C PRO A 53 18.78 34.72 2.62
N GLY A 54 17.72 34.34 1.89
CA GLY A 54 16.54 33.67 2.44
C GLY A 54 16.66 32.14 2.59
N ARG A 55 17.78 31.54 2.17
CA ARG A 55 17.94 30.07 2.11
C ARG A 55 17.70 29.41 3.46
N ALA A 56 18.32 29.92 4.52
CA ALA A 56 18.21 29.32 5.85
C ALA A 56 16.77 29.41 6.41
N ALA A 57 16.10 30.55 6.23
CA ALA A 57 14.70 30.72 6.64
C ALA A 57 13.75 29.78 5.86
N SER A 58 13.97 29.65 4.56
CA SER A 58 13.23 28.73 3.70
C SER A 58 13.40 27.27 4.10
N LEU A 59 14.64 26.83 4.39
CA LEU A 59 14.92 25.47 4.87
C LEU A 59 14.43 25.24 6.30
N ALA A 60 14.46 26.25 7.18
CA ALA A 60 13.87 26.17 8.51
C ALA A 60 12.36 25.96 8.46
N ALA A 61 11.65 26.66 7.56
CA ALA A 61 10.22 26.47 7.37
C ALA A 61 9.90 25.05 6.86
N ARG A 62 10.70 24.52 5.95
CA ARG A 62 10.58 23.13 5.45
C ARG A 62 10.92 22.10 6.54
N PHE A 63 11.92 22.36 7.36
CA PHE A 63 12.25 21.49 8.50
C PHE A 63 11.09 21.46 9.51
N ALA A 64 10.56 22.62 9.89
CA ALA A 64 9.39 22.72 10.77
C ALA A 64 8.18 21.98 10.18
N ALA A 65 7.99 22.04 8.87
CA ALA A 65 6.93 21.33 8.18
C ALA A 65 7.06 19.80 8.25
N LYS A 66 8.27 19.28 8.10
CA LYS A 66 8.55 17.84 8.23
C LYS A 66 8.28 17.36 9.66
N GLU A 67 8.70 18.14 10.65
CA GLU A 67 8.40 17.91 12.07
C GLU A 67 6.89 17.99 12.37
N ALA A 68 6.18 18.94 11.78
CA ALA A 68 4.73 19.02 11.88
C ALA A 68 4.03 17.80 11.27
N CYS A 69 4.51 17.28 10.14
CA CYS A 69 3.96 16.10 9.48
C CYS A 69 4.08 14.84 10.35
N VAL A 70 5.22 14.58 10.98
CA VAL A 70 5.38 13.38 11.85
C VAL A 70 4.48 13.44 13.09
N LYS A 71 4.14 14.65 13.57
CA LYS A 71 3.20 14.82 14.70
C LYS A 71 1.77 14.40 14.38
N LEU A 72 1.43 14.20 13.10
CA LEU A 72 0.17 13.56 12.71
C LEU A 72 0.11 12.06 13.09
N PHE A 73 1.26 11.46 13.43
CA PHE A 73 1.45 10.03 13.73
C PHE A 73 2.23 9.82 15.04
N PRO A 74 1.72 10.28 16.20
CA PRO A 74 2.49 10.32 17.45
C PRO A 74 2.93 8.93 17.94
N ARG A 75 2.12 7.89 17.71
CA ARG A 75 2.46 6.51 18.08
C ARG A 75 3.62 6.00 17.23
N GLU A 76 3.49 6.14 15.92
CA GLU A 76 4.46 5.67 14.94
C GLU A 76 5.81 6.40 15.08
N LEU A 77 5.78 7.70 15.42
CA LEU A 77 6.96 8.49 15.74
C LEU A 77 7.63 7.98 17.01
N SER A 78 6.87 7.70 18.08
CA SER A 78 7.41 7.16 19.33
C SER A 78 8.05 5.77 19.18
N LEU A 79 7.60 4.99 18.18
CA LEU A 79 8.15 3.68 17.83
C LEU A 79 9.33 3.74 16.84
N GLY A 80 9.71 4.94 16.36
CA GLY A 80 10.76 5.10 15.34
C GLY A 80 10.40 4.53 13.97
N THR A 81 9.11 4.32 13.70
CA THR A 81 8.63 3.75 12.42
C THR A 81 8.43 4.81 11.33
N ILE A 82 8.40 6.08 11.72
CA ILE A 82 8.33 7.24 10.83
C ILE A 82 9.28 8.32 11.33
N GLU A 83 9.93 9.01 10.40
CA GLU A 83 10.88 10.07 10.68
C GLU A 83 10.57 11.30 9.81
N PRO A 84 11.02 12.51 10.19
CA PRO A 84 10.79 13.72 9.39
C PRO A 84 11.28 13.57 7.95
N ALA A 85 12.37 12.82 7.71
CA ALA A 85 12.93 12.57 6.38
C ALA A 85 11.95 11.88 5.40
N GLU A 86 10.93 11.19 5.90
CA GLU A 86 9.88 10.55 5.09
C GLU A 86 8.89 11.56 4.48
N PHE A 87 9.01 12.84 4.84
CA PHE A 87 8.25 13.94 4.28
C PHE A 87 9.19 14.93 3.60
N SER A 88 8.81 15.42 2.43
CA SER A 88 9.48 16.52 1.73
C SER A 88 8.47 17.62 1.41
N VAL A 89 8.90 18.87 1.36
CA VAL A 89 8.03 20.02 1.13
C VAL A 89 8.49 20.78 -0.11
N VAL A 90 7.70 20.64 -1.17
CA VAL A 90 7.97 21.27 -2.47
C VAL A 90 7.09 22.49 -2.66
N SER A 91 7.55 23.48 -3.41
CA SER A 91 6.74 24.61 -3.84
C SER A 91 6.29 24.43 -5.30
N ASP A 92 5.06 24.82 -5.63
CA ASP A 92 4.64 24.93 -7.02
C ASP A 92 5.22 26.19 -7.69
N GLY A 93 4.93 26.40 -8.98
CA GLY A 93 5.41 27.55 -9.74
C GLY A 93 4.92 28.93 -9.23
N TYR A 94 3.94 28.94 -8.33
CA TYR A 94 3.40 30.14 -7.67
C TYR A 94 3.83 30.24 -6.19
N GLY A 95 4.67 29.31 -5.72
CA GLY A 95 5.19 29.28 -4.35
C GLY A 95 4.31 28.55 -3.34
N ALA A 96 3.18 27.94 -3.75
CA ALA A 96 2.31 27.23 -2.83
C ALA A 96 2.99 25.92 -2.36
N PRO A 97 3.10 25.67 -1.04
CA PRO A 97 3.77 24.48 -0.52
C PRO A 97 2.89 23.24 -0.59
N ALA A 98 3.50 22.10 -0.91
CA ALA A 98 2.87 20.79 -0.93
C ALA A 98 3.77 19.73 -0.26
N VAL A 99 3.14 18.79 0.44
CA VAL A 99 3.84 17.67 1.08
C VAL A 99 3.97 16.50 0.10
N VAL A 100 5.19 16.02 -0.07
CA VAL A 100 5.52 14.77 -0.78
C VAL A 100 5.91 13.73 0.26
N CYS A 101 5.20 12.61 0.29
CA CYS A 101 5.42 11.53 1.24
C CYS A 101 6.22 10.40 0.59
N GLY A 102 7.26 9.92 1.30
CA GLY A 102 7.95 8.67 1.01
C GLY A 102 7.11 7.43 1.33
N ASP A 103 7.64 6.24 1.04
CA ASP A 103 6.88 4.98 1.10
C ASP A 103 6.30 4.68 2.49
N LYS A 104 7.06 4.93 3.58
CA LYS A 104 6.56 4.70 4.94
C LYS A 104 5.45 5.67 5.29
N ALA A 105 5.62 6.94 4.95
CA ALA A 105 4.59 7.96 5.14
C ALA A 105 3.31 7.61 4.35
N GLN A 106 3.43 7.20 3.09
CA GLN A 106 2.29 6.76 2.27
C GLN A 106 1.54 5.58 2.88
N ALA A 107 2.26 4.57 3.39
CA ALA A 107 1.66 3.44 4.08
C ALA A 107 0.87 3.87 5.33
N LEU A 108 1.38 4.84 6.09
CA LEU A 108 0.67 5.40 7.24
C LEU A 108 -0.55 6.22 6.82
N LEU A 109 -0.45 7.07 5.81
CA LEU A 109 -1.59 7.80 5.27
C LEU A 109 -2.72 6.83 4.89
N ALA A 110 -2.39 5.73 4.21
CA ALA A 110 -3.35 4.69 3.86
C ALA A 110 -3.97 4.01 5.08
N ARG A 111 -3.15 3.60 6.08
CA ARG A 111 -3.62 2.93 7.31
C ARG A 111 -4.53 3.83 8.12
N HIS A 112 -4.22 5.12 8.20
CA HIS A 112 -4.99 6.12 8.93
C HIS A 112 -6.12 6.75 8.13
N ARG A 113 -6.34 6.31 6.88
CA ARG A 113 -7.38 6.87 6.00
C ARG A 113 -7.23 8.38 5.83
N ILE A 114 -6.01 8.83 5.58
CA ILE A 114 -5.67 10.22 5.24
C ILE A 114 -5.40 10.28 3.74
N ARG A 115 -6.14 11.14 3.03
CA ARG A 115 -6.00 11.36 1.58
C ARG A 115 -4.77 12.18 1.26
N SER A 116 -4.55 13.25 2.03
CA SER A 116 -3.50 14.24 1.77
C SER A 116 -3.25 15.07 3.02
N ILE A 117 -2.12 15.77 3.05
CA ILE A 117 -1.77 16.71 4.12
C ILE A 117 -1.82 18.12 3.54
N ALA A 118 -2.68 18.98 4.09
CA ALA A 118 -2.63 20.41 3.80
C ALA A 118 -1.56 21.06 4.69
N ILE A 119 -0.83 22.03 4.17
CA ILE A 119 0.27 22.66 4.88
C ILE A 119 0.29 24.18 4.67
N SER A 120 0.74 24.90 5.69
CA SER A 120 1.09 26.31 5.61
C SER A 120 2.39 26.57 6.36
N LEU A 121 3.21 27.45 5.79
CA LEU A 121 4.55 27.81 6.28
C LEU A 121 4.58 29.30 6.59
N SER A 122 5.31 29.68 7.64
CA SER A 122 5.59 31.08 7.96
C SER A 122 6.98 31.20 8.56
N HIS A 123 7.62 32.34 8.38
CA HIS A 123 8.86 32.64 9.09
C HIS A 123 8.98 34.13 9.35
N ASP A 124 9.73 34.48 10.39
CA ASP A 124 10.15 35.84 10.68
C ASP A 124 11.69 35.94 10.61
N ARG A 125 12.29 36.85 11.38
CA ARG A 125 13.75 37.05 11.41
C ARG A 125 14.49 35.97 12.21
N THR A 126 13.81 35.27 13.12
CA THR A 126 14.44 34.40 14.12
C THR A 126 13.92 32.97 14.08
N SER A 127 12.69 32.77 13.60
CA SER A 127 11.98 31.51 13.67
C SER A 127 11.21 31.22 12.40
N ALA A 128 11.02 29.95 12.12
CA ALA A 128 10.14 29.45 11.08
C ALA A 128 9.18 28.43 11.67
N SER A 129 7.91 28.52 11.31
CA SER A 129 6.85 27.65 11.79
C SER A 129 6.08 27.04 10.64
N ALA A 130 5.53 25.86 10.87
CA ALA A 130 4.65 25.20 9.93
C ALA A 130 3.47 24.56 10.64
N VAL A 131 2.30 24.60 9.99
CA VAL A 131 1.09 23.89 10.44
C VAL A 131 0.65 22.92 9.35
N THR A 132 0.28 21.71 9.76
CA THR A 132 -0.19 20.64 8.88
C THR A 132 -1.55 20.14 9.32
N LEU A 133 -2.44 19.86 8.37
CA LEU A 133 -3.76 19.29 8.61
C LEU A 133 -3.93 18.00 7.79
N ALA A 134 -4.29 16.91 8.46
CA ALA A 134 -4.60 15.65 7.79
C ALA A 134 -6.00 15.69 7.18
N LEU A 135 -6.10 15.65 5.86
CA LEU A 135 -7.37 15.60 5.15
C LEU A 135 -7.83 14.14 5.00
N PRO A 136 -9.01 13.77 5.50
CA PRO A 136 -9.46 12.38 5.50
C PRO A 136 -9.72 11.84 4.08
N ALA A 137 -9.50 10.54 3.92
CA ALA A 137 -9.90 9.79 2.74
C ALA A 137 -11.38 9.43 2.83
N GLU A 138 -12.13 9.78 1.79
CA GLU A 138 -13.55 9.48 1.69
C GLU A 138 -13.78 8.19 0.93
N THR A 139 -14.65 7.33 1.46
CA THR A 139 -15.14 6.16 0.72
C THR A 139 -16.44 6.48 0.01
N HIS A 140 -16.42 6.34 -1.32
CA HIS A 140 -17.64 6.34 -2.11
C HIS A 140 -18.17 4.91 -2.31
N ALA A 141 -19.37 4.63 -1.78
CA ALA A 141 -20.09 3.40 -2.03
C ALA A 141 -21.13 3.60 -3.13
N SER A 142 -20.94 2.95 -4.28
CA SER A 142 -21.88 2.99 -5.40
C SER A 142 -23.25 2.41 -5.02
N LEU A 143 -24.30 2.76 -5.77
CA LEU A 143 -25.64 2.20 -5.56
C LEU A 143 -25.63 0.67 -5.69
N ALA A 144 -24.92 0.14 -6.69
CA ALA A 144 -24.73 -1.31 -6.85
C ALA A 144 -24.08 -1.95 -5.61
N GLY A 145 -23.05 -1.31 -5.04
CA GLY A 145 -22.43 -1.77 -3.80
C GLY A 145 -23.39 -1.80 -2.61
N LYS A 146 -24.19 -0.74 -2.45
CA LYS A 146 -25.22 -0.65 -1.40
C LYS A 146 -26.28 -1.75 -1.56
N LEU A 147 -26.70 -2.03 -2.79
CA LEU A 147 -27.66 -3.10 -3.10
C LEU A 147 -27.07 -4.48 -2.84
N LEU A 148 -25.86 -4.76 -3.33
CA LEU A 148 -25.17 -6.03 -3.11
C LEU A 148 -24.92 -6.28 -1.62
N TYR A 149 -24.48 -5.27 -0.86
CA TYR A 149 -24.29 -5.36 0.59
C TYR A 149 -25.57 -5.76 1.34
N ARG A 150 -26.74 -5.30 0.86
CA ARG A 150 -28.04 -5.62 1.46
C ARG A 150 -28.56 -6.99 1.01
N ALA A 151 -28.50 -7.27 -0.29
CA ALA A 151 -29.08 -8.47 -0.89
C ALA A 151 -28.23 -9.73 -0.69
N LEU A 152 -26.91 -9.59 -0.53
CA LEU A 152 -25.96 -10.70 -0.40
C LEU A 152 -25.16 -10.57 0.91
N PRO A 153 -25.75 -10.88 2.09
CA PRO A 153 -25.06 -10.75 3.37
C PRO A 153 -23.96 -11.80 3.61
N PHE A 154 -23.51 -12.51 2.56
CA PHE A 154 -22.51 -13.56 2.65
C PHE A 154 -21.23 -13.04 3.29
N ARG A 155 -20.85 -13.65 4.42
CA ARG A 155 -19.67 -13.29 5.23
C ARG A 155 -19.59 -11.82 5.67
N ARG A 156 -20.71 -11.09 5.69
CA ARG A 156 -20.74 -9.67 6.07
C ARG A 156 -20.13 -9.40 7.45
N GLY A 157 -20.38 -10.28 8.42
CA GLY A 157 -19.79 -10.19 9.76
C GLY A 157 -18.26 -10.23 9.73
N VAL A 158 -17.68 -11.18 8.98
CA VAL A 158 -16.23 -11.32 8.79
C VAL A 158 -15.63 -10.09 8.10
N VAL A 159 -16.32 -9.57 7.08
CA VAL A 159 -15.87 -8.35 6.37
C VAL A 159 -15.81 -7.17 7.33
N LEU A 160 -16.87 -6.94 8.13
CA LEU A 160 -16.90 -5.85 9.10
C LEU A 160 -15.85 -6.05 10.19
N GLU A 161 -15.68 -7.25 10.73
CA GLU A 161 -14.67 -7.54 11.75
C GLU A 161 -13.25 -7.26 11.23
N ASN A 162 -12.92 -7.72 10.02
CA ASN A 162 -11.62 -7.45 9.41
C ASN A 162 -11.41 -5.94 9.17
N LEU A 163 -12.42 -5.23 8.67
CA LEU A 163 -12.34 -3.78 8.49
C LEU A 163 -12.17 -3.04 9.82
N ARG A 164 -12.85 -3.46 10.89
CA ARG A 164 -12.69 -2.90 12.23
C ARG A 164 -11.30 -3.16 12.79
N ARG A 165 -10.75 -4.36 12.61
CA ARG A 165 -9.37 -4.69 13.03
C ARG A 165 -8.36 -3.77 12.35
N VAL A 166 -8.50 -3.54 11.05
CA VAL A 166 -7.55 -2.75 10.26
C VAL A 166 -7.75 -1.24 10.45
N PHE A 167 -8.99 -0.75 10.46
CA PHE A 167 -9.31 0.68 10.36
C PHE A 167 -10.10 1.24 11.54
N GLY A 168 -10.63 0.41 12.44
CA GLY A 168 -11.51 0.85 13.54
C GLY A 168 -10.83 1.81 14.53
N PHE A 169 -9.50 1.80 14.59
CA PHE A 169 -8.73 2.76 15.38
C PHE A 169 -8.60 4.14 14.70
N ALA A 170 -8.88 4.23 13.39
CA ALA A 170 -8.64 5.41 12.57
C ALA A 170 -9.92 6.09 12.07
N VAL A 171 -11.03 5.35 11.93
CA VAL A 171 -12.28 5.88 11.37
C VAL A 171 -13.51 5.44 12.16
N PRO A 172 -14.60 6.23 12.15
CA PRO A 172 -15.86 5.84 12.78
C PRO A 172 -16.48 4.59 12.13
N GLU A 173 -17.35 3.92 12.88
CA GLU A 173 -18.13 2.77 12.40
C GLU A 173 -18.94 3.06 11.12
N SER A 174 -19.40 4.30 10.94
CA SER A 174 -20.08 4.73 9.71
C SER A 174 -19.19 4.65 8.46
N GLU A 175 -17.89 4.89 8.60
CA GLU A 175 -16.92 4.72 7.53
C GLU A 175 -16.57 3.25 7.34
N ILE A 176 -16.48 2.45 8.40
CA ILE A 176 -16.34 0.99 8.31
C ILE A 176 -17.47 0.37 7.48
N GLU A 177 -18.72 0.77 7.73
CA GLU A 177 -19.85 0.32 6.92
C GLU A 177 -19.77 0.80 5.46
N ARG A 178 -19.30 2.03 5.22
CA ARG A 178 -19.11 2.55 3.85
C ARG A 178 -18.03 1.76 3.11
N LEU A 179 -16.92 1.43 3.77
CA LEU A 179 -15.87 0.56 3.27
C LEU A 179 -16.41 -0.83 2.94
N ALA A 180 -17.24 -1.41 3.80
CA ALA A 180 -17.89 -2.68 3.52
C ALA A 180 -18.76 -2.59 2.26
N LYS A 181 -19.62 -1.58 2.14
CA LYS A 181 -20.47 -1.37 0.93
C LYS A 181 -19.61 -1.18 -0.34
N ALA A 182 -18.49 -0.48 -0.25
CA ALA A 182 -17.53 -0.33 -1.35
C ALA A 182 -16.83 -1.66 -1.70
N HIS A 183 -16.49 -2.48 -0.70
CA HIS A 183 -15.96 -3.83 -0.90
C HIS A 183 -16.95 -4.72 -1.66
N TYR A 184 -18.24 -4.71 -1.32
CA TYR A 184 -19.25 -5.46 -2.08
C TYR A 184 -19.40 -4.96 -3.52
N ALA A 185 -19.26 -3.64 -3.77
CA ALA A 185 -19.18 -3.11 -5.12
C ALA A 185 -17.97 -3.67 -5.88
N HIS A 186 -16.82 -3.74 -5.21
CA HIS A 186 -15.59 -4.29 -5.77
C HIS A 186 -15.74 -5.78 -6.10
N VAL A 187 -16.30 -6.59 -5.21
CA VAL A 187 -16.59 -8.01 -5.45
C VAL A 187 -17.52 -8.20 -6.64
N GLY A 188 -18.60 -7.40 -6.74
CA GLY A 188 -19.49 -7.42 -7.90
C GLY A 188 -18.77 -7.07 -9.20
N ARG A 189 -17.86 -6.07 -9.17
CA ARG A 189 -17.01 -5.72 -10.31
C ARG A 189 -16.09 -6.87 -10.71
N LEU A 190 -15.41 -7.50 -9.76
CA LEU A 190 -14.53 -8.65 -10.01
C LEU A 190 -15.30 -9.81 -10.66
N PHE A 191 -16.54 -10.07 -10.22
CA PHE A 191 -17.39 -11.08 -10.84
C PHE A 191 -17.74 -10.76 -12.30
N VAL A 192 -18.11 -9.50 -12.59
CA VAL A 192 -18.37 -9.06 -13.96
C VAL A 192 -17.10 -9.11 -14.82
N GLU A 193 -15.96 -8.67 -14.29
CA GLU A 193 -14.67 -8.74 -14.97
C GLU A 193 -14.32 -10.18 -15.31
N PHE A 194 -14.44 -11.11 -14.36
CA PHE A 194 -14.23 -12.56 -14.57
C PHE A 194 -15.08 -13.10 -15.72
N LEU A 195 -16.38 -12.76 -15.78
CA LEU A 195 -17.24 -13.18 -16.88
C LEU A 195 -16.77 -12.59 -18.20
N ARG A 196 -16.54 -11.28 -18.25
CA ARG A 196 -16.14 -10.56 -19.47
C ARG A 196 -14.79 -11.01 -20.02
N PHE A 197 -13.85 -11.30 -19.14
CA PHE A 197 -12.47 -11.65 -19.49
C PHE A 197 -12.39 -12.90 -20.37
N ARG A 198 -13.37 -13.80 -20.25
CA ARG A 198 -13.48 -15.02 -21.07
C ARG A 198 -13.63 -14.75 -22.57
N TRP A 199 -14.21 -13.60 -22.95
CA TRP A 199 -14.44 -13.23 -24.35
C TRP A 199 -13.39 -12.26 -24.91
N LEU A 200 -12.41 -11.84 -24.10
CA LEU A 200 -11.33 -10.96 -24.58
C LEU A 200 -10.25 -11.78 -25.31
N SER A 201 -9.78 -11.26 -26.44
CA SER A 201 -8.61 -11.81 -27.14
C SER A 201 -7.33 -11.63 -26.30
N MET A 202 -6.32 -12.46 -26.55
CA MET A 202 -5.04 -12.36 -25.82
C MET A 202 -4.34 -11.01 -26.03
N ALA A 203 -4.42 -10.44 -27.24
CA ALA A 203 -3.89 -9.10 -27.51
C ALA A 203 -4.56 -8.03 -26.64
N ARG A 204 -5.90 -8.08 -26.51
CA ARG A 204 -6.64 -7.12 -25.69
C ARG A 204 -6.37 -7.32 -24.19
N LYS A 205 -6.25 -8.57 -23.74
CA LYS A 205 -5.85 -8.90 -22.37
C LYS A 205 -4.47 -8.33 -22.02
N LYS A 206 -3.50 -8.47 -22.93
CA LYS A 206 -2.15 -7.91 -22.76
C LYS A 206 -2.17 -6.37 -22.71
N ALA A 207 -2.97 -5.73 -23.58
CA ALA A 207 -3.04 -4.27 -23.67
C ALA A 207 -3.64 -3.57 -22.44
N ILE A 208 -4.49 -4.25 -21.68
CA ILE A 208 -5.13 -3.68 -20.47
C ILE A 208 -4.34 -3.97 -19.17
N VAL A 209 -3.17 -4.61 -19.27
CA VAL A 209 -2.34 -4.98 -18.12
C VAL A 209 -0.94 -4.41 -18.28
N ARG A 210 -0.50 -3.68 -17.26
CA ARG A 210 0.89 -3.26 -17.08
C ARG A 210 1.49 -4.07 -15.93
N VAL A 211 2.70 -4.58 -16.14
CA VAL A 211 3.49 -5.23 -15.08
C VAL A 211 4.63 -4.28 -14.73
N GLU A 212 4.77 -4.00 -13.43
CA GLU A 212 5.78 -3.08 -12.90
C GLU A 212 6.87 -3.87 -12.16
N ASN A 213 8.06 -3.28 -12.04
CA ASN A 213 9.23 -3.89 -11.36
C ASN A 213 9.69 -5.23 -11.96
N VAL A 214 9.51 -5.39 -13.28
CA VAL A 214 9.89 -6.61 -14.03
C VAL A 214 11.38 -6.93 -13.88
N ASP A 215 12.24 -5.92 -13.83
CA ASP A 215 13.69 -6.10 -13.72
C ASP A 215 14.10 -6.80 -12.41
N VAL A 216 13.32 -6.63 -11.34
CA VAL A 216 13.55 -7.31 -10.06
C VAL A 216 13.35 -8.82 -10.24
N LEU A 217 12.25 -9.20 -10.90
CA LEU A 217 11.96 -10.60 -11.19
C LEU A 217 12.98 -11.19 -12.15
N ALA A 218 13.36 -10.47 -13.21
CA ALA A 218 14.36 -10.92 -14.17
C ALA A 218 15.72 -11.19 -13.50
N ARG A 219 16.19 -10.29 -12.62
CA ARG A 219 17.41 -10.51 -11.83
C ARG A 219 17.32 -11.73 -10.93
N ALA A 220 16.18 -11.93 -10.26
CA ALA A 220 15.97 -13.08 -9.39
C ALA A 220 15.98 -14.41 -10.18
N LEU A 221 15.30 -14.46 -11.33
CA LEU A 221 15.31 -15.63 -12.21
C LEU A 221 16.71 -15.91 -12.79
N GLY A 222 17.49 -14.86 -13.09
CA GLY A 222 18.86 -14.96 -13.59
C GLY A 222 19.84 -15.65 -12.63
N LEU A 223 19.51 -15.76 -11.34
CA LEU A 223 20.32 -16.50 -10.36
C LEU A 223 20.20 -18.03 -10.50
N GLY A 224 19.21 -18.54 -11.25
CA GLY A 224 19.03 -19.97 -11.50
C GLY A 224 18.59 -20.80 -10.29
N ARG A 225 18.10 -20.16 -9.20
CA ARG A 225 17.72 -20.82 -7.94
C ARG A 225 16.20 -21.01 -7.75
N GLY A 226 15.41 -20.66 -8.76
CA GLY A 226 13.96 -20.55 -8.66
C GLY A 226 13.53 -19.31 -7.88
N VAL A 227 12.23 -18.99 -7.92
CA VAL A 227 11.67 -17.80 -7.27
C VAL A 227 10.44 -18.16 -6.46
N LEU A 228 10.44 -17.83 -5.18
CA LEU A 228 9.26 -17.93 -4.33
C LEU A 228 8.55 -16.57 -4.29
N VAL A 229 7.35 -16.50 -4.86
CA VAL A 229 6.51 -15.30 -4.85
C VAL A 229 5.52 -15.41 -3.69
N LEU A 230 5.72 -14.57 -2.69
CA LEU A 230 4.78 -14.41 -1.57
C LEU A 230 3.74 -13.36 -1.94
N THR A 231 2.46 -13.72 -1.84
CA THR A 231 1.35 -12.81 -2.18
C THR A 231 0.19 -12.98 -1.19
N GLY A 232 -0.79 -12.09 -1.29
CA GLY A 232 -2.09 -12.27 -0.62
C GLY A 232 -3.25 -12.21 -1.60
N HIS A 233 -4.45 -12.37 -1.07
CA HIS A 233 -5.69 -12.33 -1.83
C HIS A 233 -6.12 -10.87 -2.09
N PHE A 234 -5.49 -10.22 -3.07
CA PHE A 234 -5.82 -8.86 -3.51
C PHE A 234 -6.27 -8.75 -4.97
N GLY A 235 -7.28 -7.91 -5.22
CA GLY A 235 -7.71 -7.52 -6.56
C GLY A 235 -8.24 -8.67 -7.42
N ASN A 236 -7.87 -8.66 -8.70
CA ASN A 236 -8.32 -9.64 -9.69
C ASN A 236 -7.18 -10.60 -10.08
N PHE A 237 -7.16 -11.78 -9.45
CA PHE A 237 -6.12 -12.79 -9.73
C PHE A 237 -6.12 -13.29 -11.17
N GLU A 238 -7.27 -13.33 -11.83
CA GLU A 238 -7.34 -13.83 -13.21
C GLU A 238 -6.62 -12.87 -14.17
N VAL A 239 -6.75 -11.56 -13.93
CA VAL A 239 -6.05 -10.54 -14.68
C VAL A 239 -4.55 -10.57 -14.37
N SER A 240 -4.17 -10.60 -13.09
CA SER A 240 -2.75 -10.57 -12.70
C SER A 240 -1.96 -11.79 -13.16
N THR A 241 -2.62 -12.94 -13.33
CA THR A 241 -1.97 -14.20 -13.73
C THR A 241 -1.99 -14.40 -15.24
N VAL A 242 -3.16 -14.58 -15.85
CA VAL A 242 -3.29 -14.98 -17.26
C VAL A 242 -2.85 -13.85 -18.20
N ALA A 243 -3.29 -12.61 -17.94
CA ALA A 243 -2.85 -11.48 -18.76
C ALA A 243 -1.43 -11.02 -18.41
N GLY A 244 -1.04 -11.08 -17.13
CA GLY A 244 0.34 -10.79 -16.71
C GLY A 244 1.36 -11.68 -17.42
N LEU A 245 1.11 -12.99 -17.47
CA LEU A 245 1.99 -13.96 -18.12
C LEU A 245 2.09 -13.79 -19.65
N ALA A 246 1.08 -13.19 -20.29
CA ALA A 246 1.16 -12.89 -21.73
C ALA A 246 2.28 -11.90 -22.10
N HIS A 247 2.86 -11.23 -21.10
CA HIS A 247 4.07 -10.41 -21.24
C HIS A 247 5.37 -11.22 -21.17
N PHE A 248 5.33 -12.46 -20.67
CA PHE A 248 6.49 -13.33 -20.43
C PHE A 248 6.28 -14.76 -20.98
N PRO A 249 6.19 -14.95 -22.31
CA PRO A 249 6.00 -16.27 -22.92
C PRO A 249 7.04 -17.32 -22.47
N GLU A 250 8.27 -16.89 -22.18
CA GLU A 250 9.37 -17.72 -21.68
C GLU A 250 9.11 -18.36 -20.30
N MET A 251 8.12 -17.84 -19.56
CA MET A 251 7.70 -18.38 -18.27
C MET A 251 6.54 -19.38 -18.38
N HIS A 252 6.04 -19.67 -19.59
CA HIS A 252 4.98 -20.64 -19.80
C HIS A 252 5.40 -22.03 -19.30
N GLY A 253 4.56 -22.66 -18.45
CA GLY A 253 4.86 -23.96 -17.83
C GLY A 253 5.76 -23.91 -16.60
N ARG A 254 6.31 -22.74 -16.25
CA ARG A 254 7.30 -22.57 -15.18
C ARG A 254 6.77 -21.86 -13.94
N ILE A 255 5.45 -21.63 -13.86
CA ILE A 255 4.82 -20.94 -12.74
C ILE A 255 3.80 -21.87 -12.08
N HIS A 256 3.95 -22.07 -10.77
CA HIS A 256 3.17 -23.04 -10.01
C HIS A 256 2.47 -22.38 -8.81
N PHE A 257 1.15 -22.51 -8.72
CA PHE A 257 0.38 -21.98 -7.59
C PHE A 257 0.20 -23.03 -6.49
N VAL A 258 0.50 -22.66 -5.25
CA VAL A 258 0.10 -23.44 -4.09
C VAL A 258 -1.34 -23.09 -3.73
N ARG A 259 -2.24 -24.06 -3.81
CA ARG A 259 -3.66 -23.84 -3.47
C ARG A 259 -4.34 -25.07 -2.88
N ARG A 260 -5.48 -24.82 -2.23
CA ARG A 260 -6.42 -25.87 -1.84
C ARG A 260 -7.35 -26.18 -3.02
N ALA A 261 -7.49 -27.47 -3.36
CA ALA A 261 -8.43 -27.91 -4.37
C ALA A 261 -9.88 -27.58 -3.94
N ILE A 262 -10.66 -27.06 -4.89
CA ILE A 262 -12.09 -26.80 -4.71
C ILE A 262 -12.83 -28.14 -4.80
N LYS A 263 -13.87 -28.31 -3.99
CA LYS A 263 -14.80 -29.46 -4.12
C LYS A 263 -16.14 -28.94 -4.66
N PRO A 264 -16.80 -29.65 -5.59
CA PRO A 264 -16.41 -30.93 -6.21
C PRO A 264 -15.32 -30.80 -7.31
N GLN A 265 -14.70 -31.91 -7.71
CA GLN A 265 -13.58 -31.93 -8.67
C GLN A 265 -13.92 -31.31 -10.03
N TRP A 266 -15.16 -31.47 -10.52
CA TRP A 266 -15.57 -30.86 -11.79
C TRP A 266 -15.52 -29.34 -11.73
N LEU A 267 -15.86 -28.74 -10.58
CA LEU A 267 -15.81 -27.30 -10.37
C LEU A 267 -14.35 -26.84 -10.32
N ASP A 268 -13.49 -27.59 -9.65
CA ASP A 268 -12.05 -27.33 -9.63
C ASP A 268 -11.43 -27.38 -11.04
N ALA A 269 -11.78 -28.40 -11.82
CA ALA A 269 -11.34 -28.55 -13.19
C ALA A 269 -11.82 -27.39 -14.08
N LEU A 270 -13.08 -26.96 -13.92
CA LEU A 270 -13.63 -25.80 -14.63
C LEU A 270 -12.89 -24.51 -14.26
N VAL A 271 -12.67 -24.26 -12.97
CA VAL A 271 -11.97 -23.05 -12.52
C VAL A 271 -10.53 -23.04 -13.01
N THR A 272 -9.83 -24.18 -12.93
CA THR A 272 -8.40 -24.28 -13.24
C THR A 272 -8.04 -24.49 -14.69
N ARG A 273 -8.98 -24.93 -15.54
CA ARG A 273 -8.75 -25.17 -16.97
C ARG A 273 -8.01 -24.02 -17.62
N ARG A 274 -8.50 -22.79 -17.45
CA ARG A 274 -7.89 -21.59 -18.04
C ARG A 274 -6.46 -21.33 -17.57
N PHE A 275 -6.15 -21.65 -16.32
CA PHE A 275 -4.82 -21.45 -15.75
C PHE A 275 -3.86 -22.48 -16.34
N ARG A 276 -4.31 -23.74 -16.47
CA ARG A 276 -3.54 -24.78 -17.17
C ARG A 276 -3.31 -24.42 -18.64
N ASP A 277 -4.35 -23.94 -19.34
CA ASP A 277 -4.25 -23.48 -20.72
C ASP A 277 -3.28 -22.30 -20.86
N ALA A 278 -3.17 -21.45 -19.84
CA ALA A 278 -2.20 -20.36 -19.77
C ALA A 278 -0.78 -20.79 -19.35
N GLY A 279 -0.58 -22.06 -18.97
CA GLY A 279 0.73 -22.61 -18.59
C GLY A 279 1.02 -22.64 -17.10
N PHE A 280 0.01 -22.50 -16.24
CA PHE A 280 0.19 -22.60 -14.78
C PHE A 280 0.10 -24.05 -14.29
N GLY A 281 1.08 -24.43 -13.47
CA GLY A 281 1.01 -25.61 -12.62
C GLY A 281 0.22 -25.36 -11.33
N VAL A 282 -0.31 -26.42 -10.75
CA VAL A 282 -1.01 -26.40 -9.47
C VAL A 282 -0.32 -27.37 -8.53
N LEU A 283 0.11 -26.85 -7.38
CA LEU A 283 0.62 -27.63 -6.27
C LEU A 283 -0.43 -27.66 -5.16
N GLY A 284 -0.64 -28.84 -4.55
CA GLY A 284 -1.54 -28.98 -3.40
C GLY A 284 -1.02 -28.20 -2.20
N LYS A 285 -1.91 -27.83 -1.26
CA LYS A 285 -1.51 -27.13 -0.02
C LYS A 285 -0.84 -28.07 1.02
N ARG A 286 -1.23 -29.35 1.08
CA ARG A 286 -0.71 -30.33 2.05
C ARG A 286 0.26 -31.31 1.40
N GLY A 287 1.33 -31.65 2.13
CA GLY A 287 2.31 -32.65 1.69
C GLY A 287 3.06 -32.28 0.41
N SER A 288 3.12 -30.98 0.08
CA SER A 288 3.69 -30.47 -1.16
C SER A 288 5.05 -29.82 -1.00
N LEU A 289 5.65 -29.84 0.19
CA LEU A 289 6.96 -29.24 0.45
C LEU A 289 8.01 -29.78 -0.54
N ASP A 290 8.12 -31.09 -0.68
CA ASP A 290 9.06 -31.71 -1.60
C ASP A 290 8.79 -31.31 -3.06
N ALA A 291 7.52 -31.22 -3.44
CA ALA A 291 7.14 -30.77 -4.78
C ALA A 291 7.48 -29.29 -5.02
N ILE A 292 7.30 -28.42 -4.01
CA ILE A 292 7.69 -27.01 -4.05
C ILE A 292 9.21 -26.90 -4.19
N LEU A 293 9.97 -27.61 -3.36
CA LEU A 293 11.43 -27.62 -3.40
C LEU A 293 11.96 -28.13 -4.74
N ALA A 294 11.36 -29.18 -5.30
CA ALA A 294 11.72 -29.70 -6.62
C ALA A 294 11.50 -28.66 -7.73
N ARG A 295 10.42 -27.87 -7.66
CA ARG A 295 10.16 -26.80 -8.65
C ARG A 295 11.16 -25.65 -8.51
N LEU A 296 11.42 -25.20 -7.28
CA LEU A 296 12.42 -24.17 -7.05
C LEU A 296 13.82 -24.60 -7.51
N ALA A 297 14.21 -25.85 -7.22
CA ALA A 297 15.48 -26.43 -7.69
C ALA A 297 15.57 -26.53 -9.22
N ALA A 298 14.43 -26.70 -9.92
CA ALA A 298 14.36 -26.66 -11.38
C ALA A 298 14.42 -25.23 -11.96
N GLY A 299 14.53 -24.20 -11.10
CA GLY A 299 14.54 -22.80 -11.53
C GLY A 299 13.14 -22.26 -11.84
N ASP A 300 12.07 -22.93 -11.40
CA ASP A 300 10.70 -22.47 -11.61
C ASP A 300 10.28 -21.44 -10.56
N MET A 301 9.15 -20.77 -10.84
CA MET A 301 8.49 -19.85 -9.92
C MET A 301 7.36 -20.55 -9.16
N VAL A 302 7.35 -20.42 -7.84
CA VAL A 302 6.27 -20.90 -6.98
C VAL A 302 5.55 -19.71 -6.37
N VAL A 303 4.24 -19.60 -6.60
CA VAL A 303 3.39 -18.54 -6.04
C VAL A 303 2.62 -19.08 -4.84
N PHE A 304 2.84 -18.45 -3.69
CA PHE A 304 2.30 -18.87 -2.40
C PHE A 304 1.47 -17.74 -1.77
N PRO A 305 0.13 -17.83 -1.81
CA PRO A 305 -0.75 -16.96 -1.02
C PRO A 305 -0.66 -17.30 0.48
N PHE A 306 -0.18 -16.38 1.31
CA PHE A 306 0.10 -16.63 2.74
C PHE A 306 -0.78 -15.84 3.72
N ASP A 307 -1.80 -15.15 3.23
CA ASP A 307 -2.64 -14.20 3.98
C ASP A 307 -3.90 -14.81 4.63
N GLN A 308 -4.06 -16.14 4.56
CA GLN A 308 -5.19 -16.86 5.14
C GLN A 308 -4.76 -17.80 6.25
N HIS A 309 -5.64 -17.95 7.25
CA HIS A 309 -5.43 -18.87 8.37
C HIS A 309 -5.07 -20.29 7.89
N ALA A 310 -4.01 -20.83 8.47
CA ALA A 310 -3.62 -22.23 8.38
C ALA A 310 -3.47 -22.76 9.81
N SER A 311 -4.12 -23.89 10.10
CA SER A 311 -3.98 -24.53 11.41
C SER A 311 -2.64 -25.27 11.49
N PRO A 312 -2.06 -25.43 12.70
CA PRO A 312 -0.87 -26.24 12.89
C PRO A 312 -1.01 -27.66 12.29
N PRO A 313 0.07 -28.26 11.76
CA PRO A 313 1.44 -27.73 11.72
C PRO A 313 1.72 -26.78 10.54
N ASP A 314 0.73 -26.53 9.67
CA ASP A 314 0.91 -25.81 8.40
C ASP A 314 0.94 -24.28 8.54
N GLY A 315 0.75 -23.75 9.77
CA GLY A 315 0.64 -22.31 10.04
C GLY A 315 1.51 -21.87 11.23
N ILE A 316 1.91 -20.60 11.19
CA ILE A 316 2.67 -19.93 12.25
C ILE A 316 1.80 -18.80 12.79
N GLU A 317 1.68 -18.70 14.11
CA GLU A 317 1.00 -17.58 14.76
C GLU A 317 1.86 -16.32 14.67
N VAL A 318 1.27 -15.24 14.15
CA VAL A 318 1.93 -13.94 13.96
C VAL A 318 0.98 -12.82 14.32
N GLU A 319 1.53 -11.69 14.76
CA GLU A 319 0.76 -10.45 14.89
C GLU A 319 0.37 -9.95 13.49
N PHE A 320 -0.92 -9.70 13.28
CA PHE A 320 -1.45 -9.19 12.02
C PHE A 320 -2.56 -8.16 12.27
N PHE A 321 -2.14 -6.89 12.26
CA PHE A 321 -2.87 -5.66 12.58
C PHE A 321 -3.15 -5.38 14.06
#